data_AF-A0A2W4J9L3-F1
#
_entry.id   AF-A0A2W4J9L3-F1
#
_cell.length_a   1.000
_cell.length_b   1.000
_cell.length_c   1.000
_cell.angle_alpha   90.00
_cell.angle_beta   90.00
_cell.angle_gamma   90.00
#
_symmetry.space_group_name_H-M   'P 1'
#
loop_
_entity.id
_entity.type
_entity.pdbx_description
1 polymer ?
#
loop_
_entity_poly.entity_id
_entity_poly.type
_entity_poly.pdbx_seq_one_letter_code
_entity_poly.pdbx_strand_id
1 'polypeptide(L)'
;MSSSLLETLATRVVVADGAMGTALQAHDLSLDDFAGLEGCNEILNVTRPDVVRGIHRGYLEAGADAIETNTFGANYANLAEYGVTDRIYQLAERGAALAREVADEYSAPGRPRFVLGSVGPGTKLPTLGHAPFATLRDAYYDQVRGLLDGGVDAVLVETCQDILQAKAALIGARRAMKATGRTVPLLASITVETTGTMLLGTEVGAALAALEPMGIDVIGLNCATGPAEMSEHLRQLSQQARIPLSVMPNAGLPELGPDGAVYPLTPDELAEALSTFVTDYGVQLIGGCCGTTAEHIRLLVEAAKDLTPAPRRPRPEPGLSSLYQAVRFARDATRVRTGKGPTPNAP
;
A
#
# COMPACT_ATOMS: atom_id res chain seq x y z
N MET A 1 8.35 -20.63 -6.70
CA MET A 1 7.55 -20.41 -7.92
C MET A 1 7.57 -18.92 -8.19
N SER A 2 7.78 -18.50 -9.43
CA SER A 2 7.71 -17.07 -9.79
C SER A 2 6.25 -16.60 -9.69
N SER A 3 6.04 -15.39 -9.16
CA SER A 3 4.71 -14.78 -9.10
C SER A 3 4.37 -14.15 -10.45
N SER A 4 3.17 -14.42 -10.97
CA SER A 4 2.69 -13.83 -12.23
C SER A 4 2.67 -12.28 -12.18
N LEU A 5 2.42 -11.69 -11.01
CA LEU A 5 2.49 -10.24 -10.84
C LEU A 5 3.93 -9.72 -11.03
N LEU A 6 4.92 -10.37 -10.40
CA LEU A 6 6.32 -9.94 -10.52
C LEU A 6 6.87 -10.15 -11.94
N GLU A 7 6.46 -11.22 -12.61
CA GLU A 7 6.75 -11.43 -14.04
C GLU A 7 6.13 -10.33 -14.92
N THR A 8 4.89 -9.92 -14.62
CA THR A 8 4.22 -8.83 -15.35
C THR A 8 4.94 -7.50 -15.12
N LEU A 9 5.28 -7.16 -13.87
CA LEU A 9 6.05 -5.96 -13.54
C LEU A 9 7.40 -5.92 -14.25
N ALA A 10 8.04 -7.08 -14.46
CA ALA A 10 9.32 -7.16 -15.17
C ALA A 10 9.21 -6.91 -16.68
N THR A 11 8.00 -6.99 -17.26
CA THR A 11 7.78 -6.92 -18.71
C THR A 11 7.02 -5.68 -19.15
N ARG A 12 6.16 -5.11 -18.29
CA ARG A 12 5.36 -3.93 -18.58
C ARG A 12 4.95 -3.20 -17.31
N VAL A 13 4.41 -1.99 -17.47
CA VAL A 13 3.71 -1.27 -16.41
C VAL A 13 2.44 -2.02 -16.03
N VAL A 14 2.19 -2.13 -14.72
CA VAL A 14 0.91 -2.61 -14.15
C VAL A 14 0.15 -1.40 -13.62
N VAL A 15 -1.09 -1.23 -14.08
CA VAL A 15 -1.98 -0.17 -13.58
C VAL A 15 -2.92 -0.75 -12.52
N ALA A 16 -2.76 -0.33 -11.26
CA ALA A 16 -3.68 -0.59 -10.17
C ALA A 16 -4.90 0.35 -10.24
N ASP A 17 -5.90 0.09 -9.41
CA ASP A 17 -7.12 0.86 -9.32
C ASP A 17 -6.94 2.19 -8.58
N GLY A 18 -8.08 2.85 -8.33
CA GLY A 18 -8.16 4.09 -7.57
C GLY A 18 -8.74 3.84 -6.16
N ALA A 19 -9.25 4.90 -5.52
CA ALA A 19 -9.70 4.79 -4.15
C ALA A 19 -11.00 3.98 -3.97
N MET A 20 -10.95 2.99 -3.07
CA MET A 20 -12.13 2.29 -2.55
C MET A 20 -12.96 3.18 -1.63
N GLY A 21 -12.32 3.88 -0.69
CA GLY A 21 -13.01 4.68 0.34
C GLY A 21 -13.87 5.81 -0.24
N THR A 22 -13.30 6.61 -1.16
CA THR A 22 -14.07 7.69 -1.82
C THR A 22 -15.13 7.16 -2.78
N ALA A 23 -14.89 5.99 -3.40
CA ALA A 23 -15.91 5.34 -4.22
C ALA A 23 -17.11 4.89 -3.37
N LEU A 24 -16.86 4.30 -2.19
CA LEU A 24 -17.92 3.94 -1.24
C LEU A 24 -18.72 5.15 -0.76
N GLN A 25 -18.06 6.29 -0.50
CA GLN A 25 -18.71 7.54 -0.10
C GLN A 25 -19.65 8.11 -1.18
N ALA A 26 -19.44 7.76 -2.46
CA ALA A 26 -20.33 8.17 -3.55
C ALA A 26 -21.64 7.36 -3.63
N HIS A 27 -21.76 6.28 -2.84
CA HIS A 27 -22.99 5.52 -2.70
C HIS A 27 -23.82 6.03 -1.53
N ASP A 28 -25.15 6.05 -1.70
CA ASP A 28 -26.11 6.35 -0.64
C ASP A 28 -26.24 5.15 0.31
N LEU A 29 -25.28 5.03 1.24
CA LEU A 29 -25.21 3.97 2.25
C LEU A 29 -25.76 4.48 3.57
N SER A 30 -26.70 3.73 4.14
CA SER A 30 -27.32 4.00 5.43
C SER A 30 -26.56 3.34 6.59
N LEU A 31 -26.85 3.73 7.83
CA LEU A 31 -26.30 3.07 9.02
C LEU A 31 -26.62 1.57 9.08
N ASP A 32 -27.79 1.17 8.57
CA ASP A 32 -28.20 -0.24 8.53
C ASP A 32 -27.32 -1.05 7.57
N ASP A 33 -26.87 -0.45 6.46
CA ASP A 33 -25.90 -1.06 5.55
C ASP A 33 -24.56 -1.35 6.25
N PHE A 34 -24.17 -0.51 7.22
CA PHE A 34 -23.00 -0.72 8.06
C PHE A 34 -23.25 -1.66 9.26
N ALA A 35 -24.44 -2.23 9.39
CA ALA A 35 -24.85 -3.03 10.56
C ALA A 35 -24.62 -2.29 11.90
N GLY A 36 -24.84 -0.98 11.92
CA GLY A 36 -24.59 -0.13 13.09
C GLY A 36 -23.13 0.25 13.34
N LEU A 37 -22.19 -0.16 12.47
CA LEU A 37 -20.76 0.16 12.55
C LEU A 37 -20.38 1.29 11.59
N GLU A 38 -20.96 2.47 11.78
CA GLU A 38 -20.81 3.61 10.87
C GLU A 38 -19.34 3.91 10.53
N GLY A 39 -19.01 3.97 9.25
CA GLY A 39 -17.65 4.22 8.75
C GLY A 39 -16.71 3.01 8.76
N CYS A 40 -17.13 1.84 9.26
CA CYS A 40 -16.36 0.60 9.13
C CYS A 40 -16.54 0.02 7.73
N ASN A 41 -15.83 0.56 6.73
CA ASN A 41 -15.98 0.14 5.32
C ASN A 41 -15.80 -1.37 5.10
N GLU A 42 -14.99 -2.03 5.93
CA GLU A 42 -14.77 -3.47 5.83
C GLU A 42 -16.02 -4.30 6.09
N ILE A 43 -16.99 -3.78 6.87
CA ILE A 43 -18.24 -4.49 7.14
C ILE A 43 -19.06 -4.70 5.87
N LEU A 44 -18.90 -3.78 4.90
CA LEU A 44 -19.60 -3.80 3.62
C LEU A 44 -19.20 -5.01 2.76
N ASN A 45 -18.07 -5.65 3.03
CA ASN A 45 -17.71 -6.94 2.42
C ASN A 45 -18.76 -8.02 2.71
N VAL A 46 -19.44 -7.93 3.86
CA VAL A 46 -20.46 -8.88 4.30
C VAL A 46 -21.86 -8.34 4.03
N THR A 47 -22.11 -7.08 4.37
CA THR A 47 -23.47 -6.50 4.35
C THR A 47 -23.88 -5.96 2.98
N ARG A 48 -22.94 -5.38 2.23
CA ARG A 48 -23.15 -4.80 0.89
C ARG A 48 -22.13 -5.28 -0.14
N PRO A 49 -22.01 -6.61 -0.35
CA PRO A 49 -21.07 -7.17 -1.32
C PRO A 49 -21.43 -6.82 -2.77
N ASP A 50 -22.66 -6.37 -3.03
CA ASP A 50 -23.08 -5.81 -4.32
C ASP A 50 -22.33 -4.50 -4.64
N VAL A 51 -22.20 -3.61 -3.65
CA VAL A 51 -21.53 -2.31 -3.81
C VAL A 51 -20.03 -2.51 -4.01
N VAL A 52 -19.40 -3.31 -3.15
CA VAL A 52 -17.96 -3.58 -3.23
C VAL A 52 -17.59 -4.20 -4.58
N ARG A 53 -18.37 -5.18 -5.08
CA ARG A 53 -18.15 -5.72 -6.43
C ARG A 53 -18.37 -4.68 -7.52
N GLY A 54 -19.39 -3.83 -7.39
CA GLY A 54 -19.67 -2.74 -8.32
C GLY A 54 -18.47 -1.81 -8.49
N ILE A 55 -17.81 -1.44 -7.39
CA ILE A 55 -16.61 -0.59 -7.40
C ILE A 55 -15.45 -1.32 -8.09
N HIS A 56 -15.17 -2.58 -7.74
CA HIS A 56 -14.12 -3.36 -8.41
C HIS A 56 -14.37 -3.49 -9.92
N ARG A 57 -15.62 -3.75 -10.33
CA ARG A 57 -15.98 -3.79 -11.76
C ARG A 57 -15.72 -2.45 -12.44
N GLY A 58 -16.09 -1.34 -11.83
CA GLY A 58 -15.86 -0.01 -12.39
C GLY A 58 -14.38 0.23 -12.73
N TYR A 59 -13.45 -0.17 -11.86
CA TYR A 59 -12.02 -0.03 -12.12
C TYR A 59 -11.49 -1.03 -13.17
N LEU A 60 -11.98 -2.28 -13.18
CA LEU A 60 -11.60 -3.25 -14.19
C LEU A 60 -12.16 -2.93 -15.58
N GLU A 61 -13.36 -2.33 -15.65
CA GLU A 61 -13.97 -1.78 -16.87
C GLU A 61 -13.18 -0.60 -17.42
N ALA A 62 -12.66 0.26 -16.53
CA ALA A 62 -11.69 1.30 -16.89
C ALA A 62 -10.35 0.73 -17.39
N GLY A 63 -10.11 -0.58 -17.20
CA GLY A 63 -9.01 -1.32 -17.79
C GLY A 63 -7.87 -1.65 -16.84
N ALA A 64 -8.02 -1.38 -15.54
CA ALA A 64 -7.03 -1.69 -14.51
C ALA A 64 -6.53 -3.15 -14.62
N ASP A 65 -5.25 -3.34 -14.35
CA ASP A 65 -4.60 -4.66 -14.29
C ASP A 65 -4.66 -5.27 -12.90
N ALA A 66 -4.71 -4.44 -11.86
CA ALA A 66 -4.80 -4.86 -10.48
C ALA A 66 -5.89 -4.06 -9.74
N ILE A 67 -6.54 -4.68 -8.77
CA ILE A 67 -7.48 -4.04 -7.86
C ILE A 67 -7.09 -4.30 -6.40
N GLU A 68 -7.25 -3.30 -5.55
CA GLU A 68 -7.06 -3.41 -4.10
C GLU A 68 -8.31 -3.98 -3.42
N THR A 69 -8.14 -4.87 -2.45
CA THR A 69 -9.26 -5.40 -1.65
C THR A 69 -9.83 -4.32 -0.72
N ASN A 70 -11.14 -4.34 -0.45
CA ASN A 70 -11.75 -3.47 0.56
C ASN A 70 -11.42 -3.95 2.00
N THR A 71 -10.15 -3.91 2.37
CA THR A 71 -9.63 -4.49 3.63
C THR A 71 -8.63 -3.60 4.34
N PHE A 72 -8.49 -2.34 3.92
CA PHE A 72 -7.54 -1.37 4.48
C PHE A 72 -7.61 -1.31 6.02
N GLY A 73 -8.82 -1.18 6.56
CA GLY A 73 -9.14 -1.12 7.97
C GLY A 73 -9.40 -2.45 8.65
N ALA A 74 -9.16 -3.60 7.99
CA ALA A 74 -9.38 -4.93 8.58
C ALA A 74 -8.25 -5.30 9.56
N ASN A 75 -7.93 -4.42 10.50
CA ASN A 75 -6.82 -4.51 11.43
C ASN A 75 -7.28 -4.21 12.87
N TYR A 76 -6.41 -4.46 13.85
CA TYR A 76 -6.74 -4.29 15.27
C TYR A 76 -7.15 -2.86 15.62
N ALA A 77 -6.43 -1.86 15.13
CA ALA A 77 -6.63 -0.48 15.53
C ALA A 77 -8.03 0.01 15.16
N ASN A 78 -8.44 -0.24 13.92
CA ASN A 78 -9.73 0.21 13.41
C ASN A 78 -10.86 -0.62 14.00
N LEU A 79 -10.79 -1.95 13.94
CA LEU A 79 -11.89 -2.80 14.42
C LEU A 79 -12.06 -2.78 15.94
N ALA A 80 -11.06 -2.34 16.71
CA ALA A 80 -11.19 -2.08 18.14
C ALA A 80 -12.10 -0.88 18.45
N GLU A 81 -12.15 0.13 17.59
CA GLU A 81 -13.05 1.28 17.75
C GLU A 81 -14.53 0.87 17.65
N TYR A 82 -14.79 -0.23 16.93
CA TYR A 82 -16.09 -0.84 16.74
C TYR A 82 -16.37 -2.03 17.66
N GLY A 83 -15.38 -2.48 18.45
CA GLY A 83 -15.51 -3.65 19.32
C GLY A 83 -15.63 -5.00 18.61
N VAL A 84 -15.12 -5.12 17.37
CA VAL A 84 -15.26 -6.33 16.52
C VAL A 84 -13.90 -6.87 16.03
N THR A 85 -12.87 -6.80 16.87
CA THR A 85 -11.52 -7.27 16.53
C THR A 85 -11.45 -8.78 16.25
N ASP A 86 -12.41 -9.55 16.74
CA ASP A 86 -12.57 -10.98 16.45
C ASP A 86 -12.96 -11.25 14.98
N ARG A 87 -13.40 -10.21 14.24
CA ARG A 87 -13.83 -10.32 12.84
C ARG A 87 -12.75 -10.00 11.81
N ILE A 88 -11.52 -9.66 12.22
CA ILE A 88 -10.39 -9.32 11.32
C ILE A 88 -10.26 -10.33 10.18
N TYR A 89 -10.14 -11.62 10.52
CA TYR A 89 -9.97 -12.67 9.52
C TYR A 89 -11.16 -12.76 8.56
N GLN A 90 -12.39 -12.73 9.10
CA GLN A 90 -13.62 -12.87 8.32
C GLN A 90 -13.76 -11.73 7.30
N LEU A 91 -13.56 -10.49 7.74
CA LEU A 91 -13.73 -9.32 6.87
C LEU A 91 -12.63 -9.25 5.80
N ALA A 92 -11.40 -9.66 6.15
CA ALA A 92 -10.29 -9.73 5.21
C ALA A 92 -10.48 -10.82 4.15
N GLU A 93 -10.86 -12.04 4.57
CA GLU A 93 -11.16 -13.15 3.65
C GLU A 93 -12.30 -12.79 2.71
N ARG A 94 -13.39 -12.23 3.24
CA ARG A 94 -14.54 -11.87 2.40
C ARG A 94 -14.19 -10.77 1.41
N GLY A 95 -13.45 -9.73 1.83
CA GLY A 95 -13.00 -8.67 0.93
C GLY A 95 -12.11 -9.19 -0.19
N ALA A 96 -11.18 -10.10 0.12
CA ALA A 96 -10.34 -10.76 -0.88
C ALA A 96 -11.13 -11.63 -1.86
N ALA A 97 -12.08 -12.43 -1.35
CA ALA A 97 -12.91 -13.28 -2.19
C ALA A 97 -13.75 -12.46 -3.19
N LEU A 98 -14.35 -11.34 -2.76
CA LEU A 98 -15.10 -10.45 -3.63
C LEU A 98 -14.24 -9.88 -4.77
N ALA A 99 -13.03 -9.41 -4.44
CA ALA A 99 -12.10 -8.90 -5.43
C ALA A 99 -11.64 -10.00 -6.39
N ARG A 100 -11.36 -11.23 -5.89
CA ARG A 100 -10.96 -12.37 -6.71
C ARG A 100 -12.06 -12.79 -7.68
N GLU A 101 -13.30 -12.91 -7.21
CA GLU A 101 -14.47 -13.20 -8.05
C GLU A 101 -14.54 -12.22 -9.24
N VAL A 102 -14.44 -10.92 -8.96
CA VAL A 102 -14.53 -9.87 -9.99
C VAL A 102 -13.28 -9.84 -10.88
N ALA A 103 -12.09 -10.03 -10.33
CA ALA A 103 -10.86 -10.13 -11.12
C ALA A 103 -10.88 -11.33 -12.08
N ASP A 104 -11.48 -12.45 -11.69
CA ASP A 104 -11.66 -13.63 -12.56
C ASP A 104 -12.62 -13.34 -13.72
N GLU A 105 -13.69 -12.58 -13.50
CA GLU A 105 -14.65 -12.15 -14.55
C GLU A 105 -13.96 -11.38 -15.69
N TYR A 106 -12.92 -10.58 -15.38
CA TYR A 106 -12.22 -9.71 -16.35
C TYR A 106 -10.85 -10.25 -16.78
N SER A 107 -10.43 -11.40 -16.25
CA SER A 107 -9.16 -12.03 -16.62
C SER A 107 -9.28 -12.71 -17.99
N ALA A 108 -8.28 -12.51 -18.85
CA ALA A 108 -8.21 -13.14 -20.17
C ALA A 108 -6.85 -13.83 -20.38
N PRO A 109 -6.75 -14.81 -21.30
CA PRO A 109 -5.46 -15.41 -21.64
C PRO A 109 -4.41 -14.35 -22.00
N GLY A 110 -3.28 -14.35 -21.29
CA GLY A 110 -2.19 -13.37 -21.48
C GLY A 110 -2.41 -12.00 -20.82
N ARG A 111 -3.58 -11.76 -20.20
CA ARG A 111 -3.89 -10.53 -19.45
C ARG A 111 -4.66 -10.88 -18.17
N PRO A 112 -3.98 -11.46 -17.16
CA PRO A 112 -4.58 -11.70 -15.86
C PRO A 112 -4.97 -10.39 -15.16
N ARG A 113 -5.97 -10.45 -14.28
CA ARG A 113 -6.27 -9.38 -13.31
C ARG A 113 -5.81 -9.82 -11.92
N PHE A 114 -5.06 -8.94 -11.29
CA PHE A 114 -4.43 -9.20 -10.00
C PHE A 114 -5.26 -8.62 -8.86
N VAL A 115 -5.30 -9.33 -7.75
CA VAL A 115 -5.88 -8.83 -6.50
C VAL A 115 -4.77 -8.48 -5.52
N LEU A 116 -4.70 -7.21 -5.12
CA LEU A 116 -3.77 -6.71 -4.12
C LEU A 116 -4.48 -6.67 -2.77
N GLY A 117 -4.03 -7.49 -1.82
CA GLY A 117 -4.55 -7.49 -0.47
C GLY A 117 -4.14 -6.24 0.29
N SER A 118 -5.04 -5.26 0.40
CA SER A 118 -4.82 -3.99 1.09
C SER A 118 -4.70 -4.19 2.61
N VAL A 119 -3.59 -3.73 3.17
CA VAL A 119 -3.26 -3.78 4.60
C VAL A 119 -2.84 -2.40 5.07
N GLY A 120 -3.79 -1.65 5.64
CA GLY A 120 -3.56 -0.30 6.15
C GLY A 120 -2.84 -0.22 7.50
N PRO A 121 -2.36 0.97 7.89
CA PRO A 121 -1.55 1.17 9.09
C PRO A 121 -2.38 1.14 10.39
N GLY A 122 -3.69 1.38 10.28
CA GLY A 122 -4.58 1.63 11.40
C GLY A 122 -4.25 2.92 12.16
N THR A 123 -4.93 3.16 13.28
CA THR A 123 -4.80 4.40 14.09
C THR A 123 -3.79 4.31 15.25
N LYS A 124 -3.21 3.13 15.51
CA LYS A 124 -2.28 2.90 16.65
C LYS A 124 -0.83 2.82 16.17
N LEU A 125 -0.02 3.75 16.66
CA LEU A 125 1.41 3.87 16.35
C LEU A 125 2.25 3.19 17.45
N PRO A 126 2.81 1.98 17.21
CA PRO A 126 3.59 1.26 18.22
C PRO A 126 4.85 2.00 18.64
N THR A 127 5.45 2.82 17.77
CA THR A 127 6.61 3.65 18.14
C THR A 127 6.28 4.66 19.24
N LEU A 128 5.03 5.16 19.28
CA LEU A 128 4.54 6.06 20.33
C LEU A 128 3.91 5.31 21.53
N GLY A 129 3.93 3.98 21.52
CA GLY A 129 3.35 3.16 22.59
C GLY A 129 1.82 3.09 22.60
N HIS A 130 1.14 3.51 21.52
CA HIS A 130 -0.33 3.48 21.44
C HIS A 130 -0.91 2.06 21.51
N ALA A 131 -0.14 1.06 21.05
CA ALA A 131 -0.46 -0.36 21.18
C ALA A 131 0.84 -1.18 21.20
N PRO A 132 0.86 -2.36 21.87
CA PRO A 132 2.00 -3.25 21.82
C PRO A 132 2.27 -3.76 20.41
N PHE A 133 3.54 -3.77 19.99
CA PHE A 133 3.97 -4.31 18.70
C PHE A 133 3.44 -5.73 18.43
N ALA A 134 3.48 -6.60 19.44
CA ALA A 134 3.00 -7.98 19.32
C ALA A 134 1.51 -8.07 19.00
N THR A 135 0.68 -7.21 19.62
CA THR A 135 -0.75 -7.12 19.35
C THR A 135 -1.03 -6.75 17.90
N LEU A 136 -0.35 -5.72 17.39
CA LEU A 136 -0.51 -5.30 16.00
C LEU A 136 -0.03 -6.40 15.03
N ARG A 137 1.14 -6.98 15.27
CA ARG A 137 1.70 -8.08 14.47
C ARG A 137 0.75 -9.28 14.39
N ASP A 138 0.15 -9.68 15.50
CA ASP A 138 -0.73 -10.84 15.55
C ASP A 138 -2.08 -10.55 14.85
N ALA A 139 -2.59 -9.33 14.93
CA ALA A 139 -3.74 -8.89 14.15
C ALA A 139 -3.47 -8.86 12.64
N TYR A 140 -2.30 -8.36 12.22
CA TYR A 140 -1.89 -8.41 10.81
C TYR A 140 -1.70 -9.84 10.31
N TYR A 141 -1.30 -10.78 11.18
CA TYR A 141 -1.30 -12.19 10.84
C TYR A 141 -2.71 -12.68 10.51
N ASP A 142 -3.72 -12.36 11.32
CA ASP A 142 -5.10 -12.78 11.07
C ASP A 142 -5.68 -12.15 9.80
N GLN A 143 -5.40 -10.86 9.57
CA GLN A 143 -5.81 -10.16 8.35
C GLN A 143 -5.21 -10.82 7.11
N VAL A 144 -3.88 -11.01 7.09
CA VAL A 144 -3.20 -11.59 5.93
C VAL A 144 -3.55 -13.06 5.74
N ARG A 145 -3.81 -13.81 6.82
CA ARG A 145 -4.35 -15.17 6.68
C ARG A 145 -5.70 -15.15 5.94
N GLY A 146 -6.58 -14.22 6.29
CA GLY A 146 -7.85 -14.02 5.58
C GLY A 146 -7.65 -13.68 4.11
N LEU A 147 -6.79 -12.71 3.81
CA LEU A 147 -6.46 -12.32 2.43
C LEU A 147 -5.92 -13.51 1.60
N LEU A 148 -5.02 -14.31 2.18
CA LEU A 148 -4.44 -15.48 1.52
C LEU A 148 -5.50 -16.56 1.26
N ASP A 149 -6.41 -16.81 2.20
CA ASP A 149 -7.48 -17.78 2.02
C ASP A 149 -8.52 -17.29 0.99
N GLY A 150 -8.76 -15.98 0.93
CA GLY A 150 -9.65 -15.33 -0.05
C GLY A 150 -9.03 -15.14 -1.44
N GLY A 151 -7.78 -15.56 -1.66
CA GLY A 151 -7.23 -15.69 -3.01
C GLY A 151 -6.40 -14.50 -3.55
N VAL A 152 -5.91 -13.57 -2.71
CA VAL A 152 -5.09 -12.43 -3.19
C VAL A 152 -3.83 -12.85 -3.95
N ASP A 153 -3.40 -12.09 -4.94
CA ASP A 153 -2.19 -12.32 -5.73
C ASP A 153 -0.94 -11.67 -5.11
N ALA A 154 -1.13 -10.70 -4.23
CA ALA A 154 -0.09 -10.03 -3.46
C ALA A 154 -0.65 -9.46 -2.16
N VAL A 155 0.22 -9.15 -1.20
CA VAL A 155 -0.13 -8.39 0.01
C VAL A 155 0.52 -7.01 -0.10
N LEU A 156 -0.29 -5.97 0.01
CA LEU A 156 0.12 -4.57 -0.05
C LEU A 156 -0.01 -3.95 1.34
N VAL A 157 1.11 -3.82 2.05
CA VAL A 157 1.20 -3.06 3.30
C VAL A 157 1.36 -1.60 2.93
N GLU A 158 0.29 -0.83 3.01
CA GLU A 158 0.22 0.52 2.42
C GLU A 158 -0.06 1.61 3.44
N THR A 159 0.10 2.86 3.00
CA THR A 159 -0.08 4.07 3.80
C THR A 159 0.73 3.99 5.10
N CYS A 160 1.91 3.37 5.07
CA CYS A 160 2.71 3.20 6.28
C CYS A 160 3.17 4.57 6.79
N GLN A 161 2.75 4.93 8.02
CA GLN A 161 3.12 6.18 8.70
C GLN A 161 4.17 5.96 9.81
N ASP A 162 4.30 4.72 10.30
CA ASP A 162 5.27 4.30 11.31
C ASP A 162 6.00 3.05 10.82
N ILE A 163 7.33 3.12 10.69
CA ILE A 163 8.14 1.97 10.28
C ILE A 163 7.91 0.76 11.20
N LEU A 164 7.75 0.98 12.51
CA LEU A 164 7.58 -0.13 13.43
C LEU A 164 6.24 -0.85 13.23
N GLN A 165 5.18 -0.11 12.86
CA GLN A 165 3.91 -0.69 12.41
C GLN A 165 4.09 -1.48 11.11
N ALA A 166 4.77 -0.89 10.10
CA ALA A 166 5.05 -1.58 8.85
C ALA A 166 5.80 -2.90 9.09
N LYS A 167 6.80 -2.90 9.97
CA LYS A 167 7.51 -4.12 10.39
C LYS A 167 6.59 -5.15 11.03
N ALA A 168 5.63 -4.71 11.86
CA ALA A 168 4.65 -5.60 12.47
C ALA A 168 3.78 -6.28 11.40
N ALA A 169 3.31 -5.51 10.41
CA ALA A 169 2.51 -6.00 9.30
C ALA A 169 3.29 -6.99 8.42
N LEU A 170 4.51 -6.65 8.02
CA LEU A 170 5.37 -7.52 7.21
C LEU A 170 5.70 -8.85 7.92
N ILE A 171 5.94 -8.80 9.24
CA ILE A 171 6.17 -10.01 10.05
C ILE A 171 4.88 -10.84 10.17
N GLY A 172 3.73 -10.18 10.41
CA GLY A 172 2.42 -10.83 10.42
C GLY A 172 2.13 -11.55 9.11
N ALA A 173 2.34 -10.87 7.99
CA ALA A 173 2.17 -11.41 6.64
C ALA A 173 3.04 -12.64 6.40
N ARG A 174 4.33 -12.59 6.72
CA ARG A 174 5.23 -13.75 6.57
C ARG A 174 4.82 -14.93 7.43
N ARG A 175 4.33 -14.68 8.66
CA ARG A 175 3.81 -15.74 9.53
C ARG A 175 2.56 -16.37 8.93
N ALA A 176 1.66 -15.58 8.36
CA ALA A 176 0.46 -16.06 7.70
C ALA A 176 0.81 -16.91 6.47
N MET A 177 1.70 -16.42 5.60
CA MET A 177 2.21 -17.18 4.44
C MET A 177 2.83 -18.52 4.83
N LYS A 178 3.60 -18.54 5.93
CA LYS A 178 4.18 -19.79 6.47
C LYS A 178 3.10 -20.74 6.98
N ALA A 179 2.08 -20.23 7.65
CA ALA A 179 1.01 -21.03 8.23
C ALA A 179 0.08 -21.65 7.17
N THR A 180 -0.23 -20.89 6.11
CA THR A 180 -1.08 -21.35 5.00
C THR A 180 -0.32 -22.14 3.95
N GLY A 181 1.02 -22.03 3.91
CA GLY A 181 1.85 -22.59 2.85
C GLY A 181 1.74 -21.82 1.52
N ARG A 182 1.03 -20.68 1.49
CA ARG A 182 0.85 -19.83 0.32
C ARG A 182 1.75 -18.61 0.41
N THR A 183 2.69 -18.48 -0.52
CA THR A 183 3.57 -17.31 -0.62
C THR A 183 3.18 -16.47 -1.83
N VAL A 184 2.94 -15.19 -1.60
CA VAL A 184 2.65 -14.18 -2.63
C VAL A 184 3.62 -13.00 -2.45
N PRO A 185 3.81 -12.13 -3.46
CA PRO A 185 4.64 -10.94 -3.32
C PRO A 185 4.16 -10.05 -2.18
N LEU A 186 5.12 -9.44 -1.49
CA LEU A 186 4.89 -8.53 -0.38
C LEU A 186 5.33 -7.12 -0.77
N LEU A 187 4.37 -6.25 -0.99
CA LEU A 187 4.57 -4.85 -1.37
C LEU A 187 4.52 -4.00 -0.10
N ALA A 188 5.39 -2.99 -0.01
CA ALA A 188 5.34 -2.00 1.05
C ALA A 188 5.26 -0.59 0.46
N SER A 189 4.21 0.14 0.80
CA SER A 189 4.04 1.53 0.40
C SER A 189 4.03 2.42 1.64
N ILE A 190 4.97 3.38 1.68
CA ILE A 190 5.04 4.38 2.74
C ILE A 190 4.27 5.62 2.32
N THR A 191 3.80 6.40 3.29
CA THR A 191 3.19 7.69 3.00
C THR A 191 4.08 8.81 3.52
N VAL A 192 4.20 9.86 2.72
CA VAL A 192 5.03 11.03 3.02
C VAL A 192 4.14 12.26 3.04
N GLU A 193 4.20 12.99 4.15
CA GLU A 193 3.46 14.22 4.37
C GLU A 193 4.08 15.37 3.57
N THR A 194 3.39 16.52 3.51
CA THR A 194 3.88 17.74 2.86
C THR A 194 5.18 18.29 3.47
N THR A 195 5.57 17.80 4.65
CA THR A 195 6.86 18.10 5.30
C THR A 195 8.03 17.34 4.68
N GLY A 196 7.79 16.39 3.79
CA GLY A 196 8.82 15.57 3.12
C GLY A 196 9.29 14.35 3.93
N THR A 197 8.57 13.99 4.99
CA THR A 197 8.84 12.78 5.80
C THR A 197 7.53 12.02 6.10
N MET A 198 7.64 10.76 6.53
CA MET A 198 6.51 10.04 7.11
C MET A 198 6.04 10.74 8.40
N LEU A 199 4.84 10.42 8.89
CA LEU A 199 4.23 11.05 10.08
C LEU A 199 5.17 11.16 11.30
N LEU A 200 5.98 10.13 11.56
CA LEU A 200 6.92 10.11 12.69
C LEU A 200 8.29 10.73 12.38
N GLY A 201 8.44 11.46 11.27
CA GLY A 201 9.68 12.11 10.85
C GLY A 201 10.66 11.18 10.12
N THR A 202 10.21 10.02 9.65
CA THR A 202 11.05 9.10 8.90
C THR A 202 11.29 9.62 7.48
N GLU A 203 12.56 9.76 7.10
CA GLU A 203 12.96 10.00 5.73
C GLU A 203 12.85 8.73 4.86
N VAL A 204 12.60 8.90 3.56
CA VAL A 204 12.42 7.79 2.60
C VAL A 204 13.63 6.85 2.55
N GLY A 205 14.86 7.38 2.66
CA GLY A 205 16.07 6.55 2.76
C GLY A 205 16.11 5.69 4.03
N ALA A 206 15.59 6.19 5.16
CA ALA A 206 15.48 5.42 6.39
C ALA A 206 14.44 4.30 6.27
N ALA A 207 13.30 4.58 5.65
CA ALA A 207 12.27 3.59 5.35
C ALA A 207 12.80 2.48 4.43
N LEU A 208 13.46 2.84 3.32
CA LEU A 208 14.08 1.87 2.42
C LEU A 208 15.09 0.97 3.17
N ALA A 209 16.00 1.58 3.93
CA ALA A 209 16.99 0.83 4.72
C ALA A 209 16.37 -0.06 5.81
N ALA A 210 15.18 0.29 6.31
CA ALA A 210 14.48 -0.49 7.33
C ALA A 210 13.64 -1.64 6.74
N LEU A 211 13.04 -1.45 5.56
CA LEU A 211 12.01 -2.32 4.99
C LEU A 211 12.55 -3.24 3.88
N GLU A 212 13.43 -2.74 2.99
CA GLU A 212 14.00 -3.57 1.90
C GLU A 212 14.68 -4.85 2.43
N PRO A 213 15.49 -4.81 3.50
CA PRO A 213 16.14 -6.01 4.05
C PRO A 213 15.16 -7.03 4.64
N MET A 214 13.90 -6.68 4.86
CA MET A 214 12.86 -7.62 5.27
C MET A 214 12.35 -8.48 4.12
N GLY A 215 12.87 -8.29 2.91
CA GLY A 215 12.59 -9.08 1.71
C GLY A 215 11.24 -8.75 1.08
N ILE A 216 10.82 -7.49 1.13
CA ILE A 216 9.70 -6.99 0.32
C ILE A 216 10.05 -7.06 -1.17
N ASP A 217 9.05 -7.25 -2.01
CA ASP A 217 9.21 -7.44 -3.46
C ASP A 217 8.98 -6.15 -4.26
N VAL A 218 8.30 -5.16 -3.68
CA VAL A 218 8.10 -3.82 -4.26
C VAL A 218 8.11 -2.80 -3.12
N ILE A 219 8.69 -1.63 -3.35
CA ILE A 219 8.56 -0.47 -2.45
C ILE A 219 7.98 0.73 -3.18
N GLY A 220 7.12 1.50 -2.52
CA GLY A 220 6.50 2.65 -3.16
C GLY A 220 5.98 3.72 -2.22
N LEU A 221 5.22 4.64 -2.82
CA LEU A 221 4.56 5.75 -2.15
C LEU A 221 3.08 5.74 -2.46
N ASN A 222 2.23 6.00 -1.47
CA ASN A 222 0.81 6.23 -1.68
C ASN A 222 0.23 7.20 -0.65
N CYS A 223 -0.91 7.80 -1.02
CA CYS A 223 -1.70 8.69 -0.17
C CYS A 223 -0.93 9.94 0.33
N ALA A 224 -1.56 10.70 1.22
CA ALA A 224 -1.17 11.99 1.84
C ALA A 224 -0.92 13.15 0.88
N THR A 225 -0.26 12.92 -0.25
CA THR A 225 0.20 13.94 -1.18
C THR A 225 -0.14 13.59 -2.64
N GLY A 226 0.00 14.59 -3.51
CA GLY A 226 -0.15 14.41 -4.95
C GLY A 226 1.17 14.01 -5.61
N PRO A 227 1.18 13.85 -6.95
CA PRO A 227 2.39 13.51 -7.69
C PRO A 227 3.54 14.51 -7.45
N ALA A 228 3.24 15.81 -7.37
CA ALA A 228 4.26 16.86 -7.26
C ALA A 228 5.17 16.67 -6.04
N GLU A 229 4.60 16.39 -4.87
CA GLU A 229 5.35 16.19 -3.64
C GLU A 229 6.09 14.84 -3.61
N MET A 230 5.55 13.81 -4.28
CA MET A 230 6.15 12.47 -4.31
C MET A 230 7.39 12.37 -5.21
N SER A 231 7.56 13.28 -6.17
CA SER A 231 8.57 13.18 -7.23
C SER A 231 10.01 13.01 -6.70
N GLU A 232 10.45 13.88 -5.78
CA GLU A 232 11.81 13.80 -5.21
C GLU A 232 12.03 12.52 -4.41
N HIS A 233 11.00 12.05 -3.70
CA HIS A 233 11.04 10.81 -2.93
C HIS A 233 11.15 9.58 -3.84
N LEU A 234 10.39 9.54 -4.94
CA LEU A 234 10.53 8.50 -5.97
C LEU A 234 11.90 8.54 -6.65
N ARG A 235 12.44 9.72 -6.93
CA ARG A 235 13.78 9.87 -7.48
C ARG A 235 14.85 9.27 -6.54
N GLN A 236 14.70 9.43 -5.23
CA GLN A 236 15.60 8.81 -4.25
C GLN A 236 15.44 7.28 -4.24
N LEU A 237 14.21 6.77 -4.25
CA LEU A 237 13.96 5.33 -4.31
C LEU A 237 14.50 4.70 -5.60
N SER A 238 14.34 5.36 -6.76
CA SER A 238 14.82 4.83 -8.06
C SER A 238 16.33 4.69 -8.13
N GLN A 239 17.06 5.52 -7.38
CA GLN A 239 18.51 5.47 -7.28
C GLN A 239 19.03 4.41 -6.31
N GLN A 240 18.22 3.95 -5.35
CA GLN A 240 18.70 3.11 -4.23
C GLN A 240 18.04 1.74 -4.15
N ALA A 241 16.74 1.63 -4.41
CA ALA A 241 15.97 0.39 -4.27
C ALA A 241 16.32 -0.61 -5.37
N ARG A 242 16.66 -1.84 -4.97
CA ARG A 242 16.97 -2.94 -5.91
C ARG A 242 15.74 -3.64 -6.45
N ILE A 243 14.61 -3.44 -5.79
CA ILE A 243 13.31 -4.01 -6.12
C ILE A 243 12.48 -3.04 -6.97
N PRO A 244 11.42 -3.52 -7.66
CA PRO A 244 10.43 -2.69 -8.33
C PRO A 244 9.88 -1.54 -7.48
N LEU A 245 9.46 -0.47 -8.17
CA LEU A 245 8.83 0.68 -7.54
C LEU A 245 7.33 0.75 -7.85
N SER A 246 6.57 1.22 -6.86
CA SER A 246 5.17 1.59 -7.02
C SER A 246 4.88 3.05 -6.64
N VAL A 247 3.84 3.64 -7.23
CA VAL A 247 3.28 4.93 -6.78
C VAL A 247 1.78 5.00 -7.01
N MET A 248 1.03 5.41 -5.99
CA MET A 248 -0.42 5.57 -6.03
C MET A 248 -0.81 6.88 -5.30
N PRO A 249 -0.61 8.05 -5.92
CA PRO A 249 -0.83 9.34 -5.27
C PRO A 249 -2.32 9.65 -5.12
N ASN A 250 -2.64 10.62 -4.27
CA ASN A 250 -3.97 11.23 -4.30
C ASN A 250 -4.16 12.02 -5.60
N ALA A 251 -5.41 12.30 -5.97
CA ALA A 251 -5.74 13.24 -7.05
C ALA A 251 -5.49 14.71 -6.60
N GLY A 252 -4.25 15.00 -6.17
CA GLY A 252 -3.85 16.28 -5.58
C GLY A 252 -4.03 16.31 -4.06
N LEU A 253 -3.69 17.45 -3.46
CA LEU A 253 -3.93 17.69 -2.05
C LEU A 253 -5.43 17.90 -1.79
N PRO A 254 -5.98 17.37 -0.69
CA PRO A 254 -7.40 17.54 -0.38
C PRO A 254 -7.72 19.00 -0.05
N GLU A 255 -8.71 19.56 -0.73
CA GLU A 255 -9.30 20.86 -0.44
C GLU A 255 -10.58 20.65 0.36
N LEU A 256 -10.60 21.14 1.61
CA LEU A 256 -11.78 21.00 2.47
C LEU A 256 -12.84 22.03 2.10
N GLY A 257 -13.96 21.55 1.59
CA GLY A 257 -15.15 22.34 1.27
C GLY A 257 -16.34 22.03 2.18
N PRO A 258 -17.48 22.69 1.95
CA PRO A 258 -18.73 22.45 2.69
C PRO A 258 -19.25 21.01 2.59
N ASP A 259 -18.98 20.36 1.46
CA ASP A 259 -19.45 19.01 1.12
C ASP A 259 -18.39 17.93 1.32
N GLY A 260 -17.30 18.25 2.04
CA GLY A 260 -16.19 17.34 2.32
C GLY A 260 -14.90 17.69 1.55
N ALA A 261 -14.00 16.71 1.46
CA ALA A 261 -12.71 16.90 0.79
C ALA A 261 -12.86 16.73 -0.74
N VAL A 262 -12.44 17.74 -1.50
CA VAL A 262 -12.35 17.72 -2.96
C VAL A 262 -10.90 17.54 -3.36
N TYR A 263 -10.66 16.77 -4.43
CA TYR A 263 -9.34 16.49 -4.97
C TYR A 263 -9.24 17.13 -6.35
N PRO A 264 -8.39 18.16 -6.55
CA PRO A 264 -8.46 19.02 -7.73
C PRO A 264 -7.73 18.48 -8.96
N LEU A 265 -6.83 17.50 -8.80
CA LEU A 265 -6.02 16.98 -9.91
C LEU A 265 -6.93 16.23 -10.89
N THR A 266 -6.83 16.58 -12.17
CA THR A 266 -7.66 15.98 -13.21
C THR A 266 -7.12 14.62 -13.68
N PRO A 267 -7.95 13.81 -14.35
CA PRO A 267 -7.52 12.56 -15.00
C PRO A 267 -6.29 12.70 -15.91
N ASP A 268 -6.25 13.75 -16.74
CA ASP A 268 -5.13 13.99 -17.66
C ASP A 268 -3.84 14.35 -16.91
N GLU A 269 -3.92 15.24 -15.91
CA GLU A 269 -2.76 15.66 -15.12
C GLU A 269 -2.18 14.50 -14.31
N LEU A 270 -3.04 13.63 -13.74
CA LEU A 270 -2.60 12.42 -13.05
C LEU A 270 -1.87 11.47 -14.02
N ALA A 271 -2.44 11.24 -15.20
CA ALA A 271 -1.86 10.35 -16.21
C ALA A 271 -0.51 10.88 -16.73
N GLU A 272 -0.38 12.19 -16.97
CA GLU A 272 0.87 12.83 -17.37
C GLU A 272 1.96 12.69 -16.30
N ALA A 273 1.62 12.97 -15.04
CA ALA A 273 2.57 12.89 -13.94
C ALA A 273 3.07 11.44 -13.71
N LEU A 274 2.15 10.47 -13.71
CA LEU A 274 2.50 9.05 -13.55
C LEU A 274 3.30 8.53 -14.75
N SER A 275 2.99 8.98 -15.96
CA SER A 275 3.80 8.66 -17.16
C SER A 275 5.24 9.13 -17.00
N THR A 276 5.44 10.34 -16.47
CA THR A 276 6.77 10.89 -16.18
C THR A 276 7.52 10.02 -15.16
N PHE A 277 6.85 9.55 -14.10
CA PHE A 277 7.50 8.65 -13.13
C PHE A 277 7.91 7.30 -13.72
N VAL A 278 7.14 6.77 -14.68
CA VAL A 278 7.53 5.56 -15.40
C VAL A 278 8.76 5.83 -16.27
N THR A 279 8.77 6.90 -17.06
CA THR A 279 9.84 7.20 -18.03
C THR A 279 11.14 7.71 -17.40
N ASP A 280 11.04 8.40 -16.25
CA ASP A 280 12.21 9.05 -15.63
C ASP A 280 12.74 8.23 -14.46
N TYR A 281 11.84 7.61 -13.68
CA TYR A 281 12.19 6.91 -12.45
C TYR A 281 12.00 5.40 -12.55
N GLY A 282 11.51 4.87 -13.66
CA GLY A 282 11.38 3.42 -13.87
C GLY A 282 10.40 2.76 -12.90
N VAL A 283 9.31 3.47 -12.58
CA VAL A 283 8.19 2.93 -11.80
C VAL A 283 7.45 1.87 -12.61
N GLN A 284 7.04 0.78 -11.96
CA GLN A 284 6.49 -0.40 -12.62
C GLN A 284 5.03 -0.68 -12.23
N LEU A 285 4.61 -0.25 -11.04
CA LEU A 285 3.21 -0.29 -10.61
C LEU A 285 2.73 1.15 -10.37
N ILE A 286 1.71 1.57 -11.10
CA ILE A 286 1.10 2.90 -10.96
C ILE A 286 -0.38 2.74 -10.67
N GLY A 287 -0.99 3.68 -9.98
CA GLY A 287 -2.42 3.66 -9.68
C GLY A 287 -2.84 4.95 -9.01
N GLY A 288 -3.95 4.92 -8.30
CA GLY A 288 -4.50 6.08 -7.61
C GLY A 288 -4.88 5.79 -6.16
N CYS A 289 -4.86 6.81 -5.33
CA CYS A 289 -5.39 6.77 -3.97
C CYS A 289 -6.59 7.73 -3.84
N CYS A 290 -6.71 8.48 -2.74
CA CYS A 290 -7.90 9.31 -2.49
C CYS A 290 -8.18 10.31 -3.62
N GLY A 291 -9.45 10.39 -4.03
CA GLY A 291 -9.92 11.27 -5.10
C GLY A 291 -9.76 10.72 -6.52
N THR A 292 -9.01 9.63 -6.71
CA THR A 292 -8.91 8.99 -8.03
C THR A 292 -10.15 8.18 -8.33
N THR A 293 -10.65 8.32 -9.57
CA THR A 293 -11.91 7.71 -10.04
C THR A 293 -11.64 6.74 -11.19
N ALA A 294 -12.67 6.00 -11.61
CA ALA A 294 -12.57 5.14 -12.80
C ALA A 294 -12.11 5.91 -14.05
N GLU A 295 -12.46 7.18 -14.19
CA GLU A 295 -12.01 8.01 -15.33
C GLU A 295 -10.51 8.33 -15.26
N HIS A 296 -9.97 8.59 -14.05
CA HIS A 296 -8.52 8.73 -13.86
C HIS A 296 -7.79 7.45 -14.28
N ILE A 297 -8.30 6.30 -13.83
CA ILE A 297 -7.70 4.99 -14.17
C ILE A 297 -7.82 4.70 -15.66
N ARG A 298 -8.94 5.07 -16.30
CA ARG A 298 -9.12 4.88 -17.75
C ARG A 298 -8.04 5.63 -18.55
N LEU A 299 -7.81 6.92 -18.25
CA LEU A 299 -6.76 7.69 -18.93
C LEU A 299 -5.36 7.18 -18.61
N LEU A 300 -5.12 6.76 -17.36
CA LEU A 300 -3.86 6.15 -16.96
C LEU A 300 -3.56 4.85 -17.71
N VAL A 301 -4.57 3.99 -17.90
CA VAL A 301 -4.46 2.75 -18.68
C VAL A 301 -4.17 3.06 -20.14
N GLU A 302 -4.83 4.05 -20.74
CA GLU A 302 -4.56 4.46 -22.12
C GLU A 302 -3.13 4.95 -22.28
N ALA A 303 -2.65 5.82 -21.39
CA ALA A 303 -1.26 6.29 -21.40
C ALA A 303 -0.27 5.14 -21.23
N ALA A 304 -0.54 4.21 -20.30
CA ALA A 304 0.36 3.10 -19.95
C ALA A 304 0.65 2.12 -21.09
N LYS A 305 -0.19 2.04 -22.13
CA LYS A 305 0.00 1.13 -23.28
C LYS A 305 1.32 1.38 -24.01
N ASP A 306 1.75 2.64 -24.07
CA ASP A 306 2.94 3.07 -24.80
C ASP A 306 4.14 3.33 -23.88
N LEU A 307 3.99 3.09 -22.57
CA LEU A 307 5.06 3.34 -21.59
C LEU A 307 5.97 2.13 -21.42
N THR A 308 7.27 2.40 -21.38
CA THR A 308 8.30 1.45 -20.96
C THR A 308 9.01 2.03 -19.73
N PRO A 309 9.05 1.32 -18.59
CA PRO A 309 9.79 1.78 -17.42
C PRO A 309 11.26 2.07 -17.74
N ALA A 310 11.75 3.23 -17.29
CA ALA A 310 13.15 3.59 -17.39
C ALA A 310 14.05 2.49 -16.80
N PRO A 311 15.17 2.12 -17.46
CA PRO A 311 16.11 1.17 -16.89
C PRO A 311 16.77 1.77 -15.65
N ARG A 312 16.56 1.14 -14.49
CA ARG A 312 17.19 1.56 -13.23
C ARG A 312 18.54 0.87 -13.01
N ARG A 313 19.49 1.61 -12.43
CA ARG A 313 20.79 1.10 -11.98
C ARG A 313 21.01 1.46 -10.51
N PRO A 314 20.26 0.83 -9.59
CA PRO A 314 20.29 1.20 -8.19
C PRO A 314 21.68 1.01 -7.60
N ARG A 315 22.12 1.98 -6.79
CA ARG A 315 23.39 1.98 -6.07
C ARG A 315 23.09 2.05 -4.57
N PRO A 316 22.58 0.96 -3.96
CA PRO A 316 22.28 0.96 -2.54
C PRO A 316 23.57 1.19 -1.74
N GLU A 317 23.48 2.08 -0.76
CA GLU A 317 24.57 2.34 0.14
C GLU A 317 24.40 1.52 1.42
N PRO A 318 25.39 0.69 1.81
CA PRO A 318 25.31 -0.06 3.05
C PRO A 318 25.16 0.87 4.26
N GLY A 319 24.22 0.57 5.15
CA GLY A 319 23.96 1.36 6.35
C GLY A 319 22.96 0.73 7.31
N LEU A 320 22.66 1.46 8.38
CA LEU A 320 21.60 1.17 9.35
C LEU A 320 20.65 2.35 9.40
N SER A 321 19.38 2.15 9.72
CA SER A 321 18.45 3.24 9.98
C SER A 321 17.99 3.28 11.44
N SER A 322 17.78 4.50 11.93
CA SER A 322 16.92 4.76 13.08
C SER A 322 15.47 4.92 12.61
N LEU A 323 14.59 5.39 13.51
CA LEU A 323 13.25 5.83 13.11
C LEU A 323 13.30 6.98 12.10
N TYR A 324 14.29 7.86 12.19
CA TYR A 324 14.29 9.12 11.42
C TYR A 324 15.15 9.03 10.17
N GLN A 325 16.37 8.51 10.29
CA GLN A 325 17.43 8.66 9.28
C GLN A 325 18.23 7.39 9.05
N ALA A 326 18.78 7.25 7.85
CA ALA A 326 19.76 6.22 7.52
C ALA A 326 21.20 6.71 7.76
N VAL A 327 21.95 5.97 8.58
CA VAL A 327 23.38 6.15 8.81
C VAL A 327 24.14 5.18 7.90
N ARG A 328 24.85 5.75 6.93
CA ARG A 328 25.69 5.00 5.98
C ARG A 328 26.96 4.51 6.67
N PHE A 329 27.40 3.30 6.33
CA PHE A 329 28.73 2.85 6.70
C PHE A 329 29.74 3.63 5.84
N ALA A 330 30.55 4.47 6.49
CA ALA A 330 31.51 5.33 5.79
C ALA A 330 32.48 4.48 4.95
N ARG A 331 32.71 4.89 3.69
CA ARG A 331 33.78 4.33 2.85
C ARG A 331 35.16 4.94 3.13
N ASP A 332 35.21 6.10 3.78
CA ASP A 332 36.43 6.80 4.18
C ASP A 332 36.46 7.10 5.70
N ALA A 333 37.65 7.38 6.23
CA ALA A 333 38.14 7.31 7.63
C ALA A 333 37.33 7.96 8.79
N THR A 334 36.06 8.30 8.62
CA THR A 334 35.15 8.70 9.70
C THR A 334 34.60 7.44 10.40
N ARG A 335 35.09 7.18 11.62
CA ARG A 335 34.57 6.09 12.47
C ARG A 335 33.10 6.33 12.81
N VAL A 336 32.22 5.38 12.46
CA VAL A 336 30.88 5.30 13.03
C VAL A 336 31.03 5.02 14.53
N ARG A 337 30.68 5.99 15.37
CA ARG A 337 30.74 5.83 16.84
C ARG A 337 29.44 5.20 17.33
N THR A 338 29.49 3.93 17.69
CA THR A 338 28.41 3.29 18.45
C THR A 338 28.54 3.70 19.91
N GLY A 339 27.57 4.46 20.43
CA GLY A 339 27.49 4.72 21.86
C GLY A 339 27.18 3.44 22.62
N LYS A 340 28.07 3.00 23.51
CA LYS A 340 27.67 2.06 24.56
C LYS A 340 26.76 2.85 25.51
N GLY A 341 25.45 2.64 25.43
CA GLY A 341 24.52 3.10 26.48
C GLY A 341 24.92 2.49 27.83
N PRO A 342 24.32 2.91 28.96
CA PRO A 342 24.60 2.32 30.25
C PRO A 342 24.23 0.83 30.18
N THR A 343 25.25 -0.02 29.99
CA THR A 343 25.11 -1.44 30.29
C THR A 343 24.83 -1.50 31.78
N PRO A 344 23.64 -1.97 32.22
CA PRO A 344 23.51 -2.37 33.59
C PRO A 344 24.48 -3.54 33.73
N ASN A 345 25.64 -3.28 34.32
CA ASN A 345 26.50 -4.35 34.78
C ASN A 345 25.65 -5.10 35.81
N ALA A 346 25.16 -6.27 35.41
CA ALA A 346 24.52 -7.20 36.33
C ALA A 346 25.54 -7.56 37.42
N PRO A 347 25.19 -7.46 38.72
CA PRO A 347 25.89 -8.20 39.75
C PRO A 347 25.64 -9.71 39.62
#